data_AF-A0A9N7NFQ5-F1
#
_entry.id   AF-A0A9N7NFQ5-F1
#
_cell.length_a   1.000
_cell.length_b   1.000
_cell.length_c   1.000
_cell.angle_alpha   90.00
_cell.angle_beta   90.00
_cell.angle_gamma   90.00
#
_symmetry.space_group_name_H-M   'P 1'
#
loop_
_entity.id
_entity.type
_entity.pdbx_description
1 polymer ?
#
loop_
_entity_poly.entity_id
_entity_poly.type
_entity_poly.pdbx_seq_one_letter_code
_entity_poly.pdbx_strand_id
1 'polypeptide(L)'
;TARLPGFHVCVGSGGERLLPEWYTDKGISLILSTEIVKADLASKTLMSAAGETFKYQKLIIATGSSVIRLTDFGTEGADAKNIFYLREIDDADELVKAINSKKNGKAVVVGGGYIGLELSAALRINNFDVSMVFPEPWCMPRLFTAGIAAFYEGYYTNKGVNIIKGTVAVGFGSNDNGEVSSQS
;
A
#
# COMPACT_ATOMS: atom_id res chain seq x y z
N THR A 1 16.98 -3.31 -3.90
CA THR A 1 15.87 -3.10 -2.95
C THR A 1 15.12 -1.87 -3.39
N ALA A 2 13.94 -2.03 -4.00
CA ALA A 2 13.19 -0.88 -4.48
C ALA A 2 12.70 -0.07 -3.27
N ARG A 3 13.24 1.13 -3.14
CA ARG A 3 12.55 2.23 -2.47
C ARG A 3 11.76 2.91 -3.58
N LEU A 4 10.46 3.08 -3.40
CA LEU A 4 9.71 4.03 -4.21
C LEU A 4 10.42 5.40 -4.02
N PRO A 5 10.99 6.01 -5.07
CA PRO A 5 11.81 7.21 -4.89
C PRO A 5 11.00 8.34 -4.23
N GLY A 6 11.40 8.75 -3.03
CA GLY A 6 10.70 9.78 -2.25
C GLY A 6 9.65 9.28 -1.25
N PHE A 7 9.40 7.97 -1.17
CA PHE A 7 8.47 7.37 -0.20
C PHE A 7 9.23 6.89 1.04
N HIS A 8 8.83 7.38 2.21
CA HIS A 8 9.49 7.06 3.46
C HIS A 8 8.66 6.02 4.21
N VAL A 9 9.00 4.74 4.04
CA VAL A 9 8.51 3.71 4.96
C VAL A 9 9.09 3.94 6.35
N CYS A 10 8.37 3.55 7.40
CA CYS A 10 8.89 3.49 8.76
C CYS A 10 10.08 2.51 8.84
N VAL A 11 11.27 2.95 8.43
CA VAL A 11 12.52 2.33 8.82
C VAL A 11 12.73 2.68 10.29
N GLY A 12 13.07 1.69 11.12
CA GLY A 12 13.28 1.88 12.56
C GLY A 12 14.22 3.06 12.86
N SER A 13 14.15 3.57 14.08
CA SER A 13 14.73 4.85 14.54
C SER A 13 16.27 4.92 14.60
N GLY A 14 16.99 4.35 13.62
CA GLY A 14 18.45 4.38 13.55
C GLY A 14 19.16 3.36 14.45
N GLY A 15 18.46 2.31 14.89
CA GLY A 15 19.07 1.19 15.62
C GLY A 15 19.93 0.28 14.73
N GLU A 16 20.55 -0.74 15.33
CA GLU A 16 21.33 -1.76 14.62
C GLU A 16 20.48 -2.43 13.52
N ARG A 17 21.10 -2.67 12.36
CA ARG A 17 20.44 -3.38 11.27
C ARG A 17 20.45 -4.88 11.54
N LEU A 18 19.26 -5.46 11.70
CA LEU A 18 19.08 -6.90 11.96
C LEU A 18 19.04 -7.67 10.62
N LEU A 19 20.21 -7.99 10.08
CA LEU A 19 20.33 -8.82 8.86
C LEU A 19 20.01 -10.29 9.16
N PRO A 20 19.74 -11.15 8.15
CA PRO A 20 19.45 -12.57 8.36
C PRO A 20 20.50 -13.29 9.23
N GLU A 21 21.77 -12.92 9.09
CA GLU A 21 22.89 -13.47 9.85
C GLU A 21 22.77 -13.13 11.35
N TRP A 22 22.31 -11.93 11.68
CA TRP A 22 22.10 -11.50 13.07
C TRP A 22 21.14 -12.42 13.82
N TYR A 23 20.08 -12.91 13.17
CA TYR A 23 19.15 -13.86 13.77
C TYR A 23 19.83 -15.21 14.04
N THR A 24 20.61 -15.70 13.07
CA THR A 24 21.33 -16.97 13.16
C THR A 24 22.36 -16.94 14.29
N ASP A 25 23.13 -15.85 14.39
CA ASP A 25 24.13 -15.62 15.44
C ASP A 25 23.52 -15.56 16.85
N LYS A 26 22.24 -15.20 16.95
CA LYS A 26 21.49 -15.16 18.21
C LYS A 26 20.71 -16.45 18.50
N GLY A 27 20.83 -17.47 17.64
CA GLY A 27 20.07 -18.71 17.77
C GLY A 27 18.56 -18.54 17.53
N ILE A 28 18.18 -17.52 16.75
CA ILE A 28 16.79 -17.24 16.36
C ILE A 28 16.54 -17.83 14.98
N SER A 29 15.65 -18.81 14.89
CA SER A 29 15.23 -19.39 13.61
C SER A 29 14.30 -18.43 12.87
N LEU A 30 14.78 -17.90 11.74
CA LEU A 30 13.99 -17.05 10.85
C LEU A 30 13.36 -17.90 9.74
N ILE A 31 12.07 -18.21 9.89
CA ILE A 31 11.30 -19.03 8.93
C ILE A 31 10.51 -18.08 8.03
N LEU A 32 11.00 -17.86 6.81
CA LEU A 32 10.42 -16.94 5.82
C LEU A 32 9.53 -17.69 4.82
N SER A 33 8.79 -16.94 3.99
CA SER A 33 7.95 -17.48 2.92
C SER A 33 7.00 -18.59 3.38
N THR A 34 6.52 -18.49 4.62
CA THR A 34 5.67 -19.49 5.27
C THR A 34 4.43 -18.81 5.83
N GLU A 35 3.33 -18.90 5.07
CA GLU A 35 2.03 -18.39 5.50
C GLU A 35 1.38 -19.38 6.48
N ILE A 36 0.98 -18.90 7.66
CA ILE A 36 0.21 -19.68 8.62
C ILE A 36 -1.29 -19.53 8.32
N VAL A 37 -1.93 -20.64 7.97
CA VAL A 37 -3.35 -20.68 7.55
C VAL A 37 -4.28 -21.21 8.64
N LYS A 38 -3.73 -21.82 9.70
CA LYS A 38 -4.52 -22.30 10.84
C LYS A 38 -3.74 -22.14 12.14
N ALA A 39 -4.43 -21.67 13.18
CA ALA A 39 -3.91 -21.60 14.54
C ALA A 39 -4.87 -22.31 15.50
N ASP A 40 -4.42 -23.38 16.14
CA ASP A 40 -5.10 -24.02 17.25
C ASP A 40 -4.40 -23.61 18.56
N LEU A 41 -5.07 -22.73 19.31
CA LEU A 41 -4.53 -22.19 20.56
C LEU A 41 -4.61 -23.19 21.72
N ALA A 42 -5.55 -24.15 21.67
CA ALA A 42 -5.71 -25.16 22.71
C ALA A 42 -4.58 -26.19 22.64
N SER A 43 -4.29 -26.69 21.43
CA SER A 43 -3.17 -27.62 21.20
C SER A 43 -1.83 -26.91 20.98
N LYS A 44 -1.81 -25.58 21.00
CA LYS A 44 -0.65 -24.71 20.76
C LYS A 44 0.10 -25.06 19.47
N THR A 45 -0.66 -25.20 18.40
CA THR A 45 -0.19 -25.68 17.11
C THR A 45 -0.59 -24.72 16.00
N LEU A 46 0.37 -24.36 15.14
CA LEU A 46 0.16 -23.60 13.91
C LEU A 46 0.36 -24.53 12.71
N MET A 47 -0.35 -24.28 11.62
CA MET A 47 -0.22 -25.01 10.36
C MET A 47 0.03 -24.03 9.21
N SER A 48 1.07 -24.28 8.41
CA SER A 48 1.35 -23.48 7.21
C SER A 48 0.46 -23.88 6.03
N ALA A 49 0.41 -23.02 5.01
CA ALA A 49 -0.22 -23.32 3.73
C ALA A 49 0.37 -24.57 3.06
N ALA A 50 1.66 -24.85 3.29
CA ALA A 50 2.36 -26.04 2.80
C ALA A 50 2.06 -27.32 3.63
N GLY A 51 1.27 -27.21 4.70
CA GLY A 51 0.91 -28.32 5.59
C GLY A 51 1.92 -28.59 6.71
N GLU A 52 2.98 -27.80 6.82
CA GLU A 52 3.94 -27.92 7.92
C GLU A 52 3.32 -27.50 9.24
N THR A 53 3.72 -28.14 10.32
CA THR A 53 3.15 -27.94 11.65
C THR A 53 4.18 -27.41 12.63
N PHE A 54 3.85 -26.32 13.33
CA PHE A 54 4.73 -25.68 14.31
C PHE A 54 4.06 -25.70 15.69
N LYS A 55 4.73 -26.27 16.68
CA LYS A 55 4.28 -26.24 18.08
C LYS A 55 5.00 -25.14 18.83
N TYR A 56 4.30 -24.50 19.76
CA TYR A 56 4.86 -23.44 20.58
C TYR A 56 4.49 -23.59 22.07
N GLN A 57 5.29 -22.99 22.95
CA GLN A 57 4.92 -22.83 24.36
C GLN A 57 4.22 -21.49 24.60
N LYS A 58 4.74 -20.43 23.96
CA LYS A 58 4.24 -19.06 23.95
C LYS A 58 4.13 -18.59 22.50
N LEU A 59 3.09 -17.82 22.20
CA LEU A 59 2.83 -17.24 20.88
C LEU A 59 2.70 -15.73 21.01
N ILE A 60 3.43 -15.00 20.17
CA ILE A 60 3.25 -13.57 19.96
C ILE A 60 2.61 -13.42 18.59
N ILE A 61 1.42 -12.80 18.53
CA ILE A 61 0.72 -12.52 17.28
C ILE A 61 1.17 -11.14 16.80
N ALA A 62 1.87 -11.11 15.67
CA ALA A 62 2.43 -9.90 15.08
C ALA A 62 2.15 -9.81 13.56
N THR A 63 0.98 -10.28 13.12
CA THR A 63 0.60 -10.40 11.69
C THR A 63 0.26 -9.08 11.00
N GLY A 64 0.25 -7.96 11.74
CA GLY A 64 -0.03 -6.65 11.17
C GLY A 64 -1.47 -6.50 10.67
N SER A 65 -1.62 -5.99 9.44
CA SER A 65 -2.92 -5.66 8.83
C SER A 65 -2.86 -5.91 7.33
N SER A 66 -4.01 -6.26 6.74
CA SER A 66 -4.21 -6.33 5.29
C SER A 66 -4.83 -5.04 4.74
N VAL A 67 -4.69 -4.83 3.43
CA VAL A 67 -5.29 -3.68 2.73
C VAL A 67 -6.75 -3.99 2.39
N ILE A 68 -7.62 -3.00 2.61
CA ILE A 68 -9.00 -3.03 2.11
C ILE A 68 -8.96 -2.77 0.60
N ARG A 69 -9.57 -3.64 -0.18
CA ARG A 69 -9.54 -3.60 -1.64
C ARG A 69 -10.79 -2.94 -2.21
N LEU A 70 -10.69 -2.35 -3.39
CA LEU A 70 -11.82 -1.78 -4.13
C LEU A 70 -12.88 -2.86 -4.46
N THR A 71 -12.45 -4.11 -4.62
CA THR A 71 -13.34 -5.28 -4.77
C THR A 71 -14.21 -5.53 -3.54
N ASP A 72 -13.75 -5.17 -2.33
CA ASP A 72 -14.52 -5.35 -1.09
C ASP A 72 -15.71 -4.37 -1.02
N PHE A 73 -15.66 -3.29 -1.81
CA PHE A 73 -16.76 -2.33 -1.97
C PHE A 73 -17.69 -2.68 -3.13
N GLY A 74 -17.42 -3.74 -3.90
CA GLY A 74 -18.21 -4.10 -5.08
C GLY A 74 -18.09 -3.09 -6.23
N THR A 75 -17.00 -2.30 -6.27
CA THR A 75 -16.76 -1.32 -7.33
C THR A 75 -16.57 -2.01 -8.69
N GLU A 76 -17.28 -1.56 -9.71
CA GLU A 76 -17.22 -2.16 -11.06
C GLU A 76 -15.82 -2.04 -11.67
N GLY A 77 -15.29 -3.12 -12.26
CA GLY A 77 -13.95 -3.13 -12.88
C GLY A 77 -12.78 -2.97 -11.91
N ALA A 78 -12.99 -3.12 -10.61
CA ALA A 78 -11.94 -3.01 -9.58
C ALA A 78 -10.85 -4.10 -9.65
N ASP A 79 -11.04 -5.13 -10.47
CA ASP A 79 -10.12 -6.22 -10.77
C ASP A 79 -9.28 -5.98 -12.04
N ALA A 80 -9.44 -4.83 -12.70
CA ALA A 80 -8.64 -4.46 -13.86
C ALA A 80 -7.13 -4.42 -13.55
N LYS A 81 -6.31 -4.76 -14.56
CA LYS A 81 -4.85 -4.61 -14.45
C LYS A 81 -4.48 -3.15 -14.27
N ASN A 82 -3.33 -2.91 -13.64
CA ASN A 82 -2.81 -1.60 -13.27
C ASN A 82 -3.62 -0.87 -12.19
N ILE A 83 -4.48 -1.58 -11.44
CA ILE A 83 -4.96 -1.15 -10.12
C ILE A 83 -4.02 -1.76 -9.08
N PHE A 84 -3.30 -0.90 -8.37
CA PHE A 84 -2.26 -1.30 -7.41
C PHE A 84 -2.65 -0.98 -5.97
N TYR A 85 -2.18 -1.80 -5.04
CA TYR A 85 -2.17 -1.53 -3.61
C TYR A 85 -0.72 -1.45 -3.15
N LEU A 86 -0.45 -0.88 -1.96
CA LEU A 86 0.90 -0.76 -1.44
C LEU A 86 0.92 -1.10 0.05
N ARG A 87 1.39 -2.29 0.41
CA ARG A 87 1.53 -2.76 1.79
C ARG A 87 2.86 -3.42 2.08
N GLU A 88 3.26 -4.34 1.22
CA GLU A 88 4.49 -5.12 1.37
C GLU A 88 5.53 -4.71 0.31
N ILE A 89 6.73 -5.25 0.42
CA ILE A 89 7.83 -4.90 -0.50
C ILE A 89 7.54 -5.37 -1.93
N ASP A 90 6.85 -6.49 -2.08
CA ASP A 90 6.48 -7.03 -3.39
C ASP A 90 5.50 -6.09 -4.12
N ASP A 91 4.55 -5.49 -3.40
CA ASP A 91 3.66 -4.47 -3.93
C ASP A 91 4.45 -3.24 -4.42
N ALA A 92 5.48 -2.84 -3.67
CA ALA A 92 6.33 -1.70 -4.01
C ALA A 92 7.15 -1.99 -5.29
N ASP A 93 7.67 -3.21 -5.43
CA ASP A 93 8.38 -3.64 -6.63
C ASP A 93 7.47 -3.61 -7.86
N GLU A 94 6.22 -4.09 -7.76
CA GLU A 94 5.25 -4.04 -8.86
C GLU A 94 4.85 -2.60 -9.22
N LEU A 95 4.62 -1.74 -8.23
CA LEU A 95 4.32 -0.33 -8.46
C LEU A 95 5.50 0.39 -9.14
N VAL A 96 6.74 0.09 -8.76
CA VAL A 96 7.94 0.66 -9.41
C VAL A 96 8.06 0.19 -10.86
N LYS A 97 7.75 -1.08 -11.16
CA LYS A 97 7.71 -1.57 -12.56
C LYS A 97 6.66 -0.81 -13.36
N ALA A 98 5.47 -0.58 -12.81
CA ALA A 98 4.39 0.16 -13.46
C ALA A 98 4.74 1.64 -13.70
N ILE A 99 5.37 2.29 -12.72
CA ILE A 99 5.87 3.68 -12.84
C ILE A 99 6.88 3.77 -13.99
N ASN A 100 7.77 2.78 -14.11
CA ASN A 100 8.77 2.76 -15.17
C ASN A 100 8.19 2.46 -16.55
N SER A 101 7.12 1.67 -16.65
CA SER A 101 6.49 1.32 -17.93
C SER A 101 5.49 2.38 -18.43
N LYS A 102 4.88 3.17 -17.52
CA LYS A 102 3.86 4.19 -17.84
C LYS A 102 4.37 5.63 -17.67
N LYS A 103 5.68 5.86 -17.86
CA LYS A 103 6.32 7.18 -17.65
C LYS A 103 5.56 8.32 -18.30
N ASN A 104 5.46 9.45 -17.59
CA ASN A 104 4.73 10.65 -18.01
C ASN A 104 3.22 10.39 -18.26
N GLY A 105 2.69 9.29 -17.73
CA GLY A 105 1.28 8.95 -17.84
C GLY A 105 0.40 9.65 -16.81
N LYS A 106 -0.85 9.20 -16.73
CA LYS A 106 -1.82 9.65 -15.73
C LYS A 106 -1.91 8.62 -14.59
N ALA A 107 -2.02 9.09 -13.36
CA ALA A 107 -2.24 8.25 -12.19
C ALA A 107 -3.40 8.79 -11.35
N VAL A 108 -4.25 7.88 -10.89
CA VAL A 108 -5.33 8.19 -9.93
C VAL A 108 -4.99 7.50 -8.62
N VAL A 109 -4.93 8.27 -7.54
CA VAL A 109 -4.75 7.77 -6.18
C VAL A 109 -6.11 7.81 -5.47
N VAL A 110 -6.59 6.65 -5.04
CA VAL A 110 -7.85 6.53 -4.31
C VAL A 110 -7.56 6.45 -2.81
N GLY A 111 -8.00 7.47 -2.06
CA GLY A 111 -7.82 7.60 -0.62
C GLY A 111 -7.05 8.87 -0.22
N GLY A 112 -7.55 9.58 0.80
CA GLY A 112 -7.01 10.85 1.28
C GLY A 112 -6.20 10.76 2.58
N GLY A 113 -5.83 9.55 3.02
CA GLY A 113 -4.98 9.33 4.19
C GLY A 113 -3.49 9.58 3.92
N TYR A 114 -2.63 9.26 4.89
CA TYR A 114 -1.18 9.48 4.76
C TYR A 114 -0.57 8.72 3.57
N ILE A 115 -0.97 7.47 3.34
CA ILE A 115 -0.55 6.69 2.17
C ILE A 115 -0.96 7.38 0.87
N GLY A 116 -2.20 7.90 0.80
CA GLY A 116 -2.69 8.60 -0.40
C GLY A 116 -1.91 9.87 -0.70
N LEU A 117 -1.59 10.64 0.34
CA LEU A 117 -0.72 11.82 0.24
C LEU A 117 0.68 11.43 -0.24
N GLU A 118 1.35 10.49 0.44
CA GLU A 118 2.71 10.08 0.07
C GLU A 118 2.81 9.47 -1.33
N LEU A 119 1.84 8.64 -1.73
CA LEU A 119 1.76 8.10 -3.09
C LEU A 119 1.56 9.19 -4.13
N SER A 120 0.66 10.15 -3.86
CA SER A 120 0.41 11.26 -4.78
C SER A 120 1.68 12.09 -4.99
N ALA A 121 2.43 12.38 -3.92
CA ALA A 121 3.71 13.06 -4.00
C ALA A 121 4.76 12.24 -4.77
N ALA A 122 4.90 10.95 -4.46
CA ALA A 122 5.86 10.07 -5.13
C ALA A 122 5.59 9.96 -6.65
N LEU A 123 4.33 9.81 -7.05
CA LEU A 123 3.93 9.75 -8.46
C LEU A 123 4.19 11.09 -9.18
N ARG A 124 3.91 12.23 -8.53
CA ARG A 124 4.25 13.55 -9.09
C ARG A 124 5.75 13.76 -9.26
N ILE A 125 6.56 13.33 -8.28
CA ILE A 125 8.03 13.38 -8.37
C ILE A 125 8.52 12.53 -9.55
N ASN A 126 7.84 11.44 -9.86
CA ASN A 126 8.09 10.61 -11.04
C ASN A 126 7.36 11.09 -12.31
N ASN A 127 6.95 12.36 -12.36
CA ASN A 127 6.41 13.08 -13.52
C ASN A 127 5.07 12.55 -14.07
N PHE A 128 4.25 11.90 -13.24
CA PHE A 128 2.87 11.54 -13.63
C PHE A 128 1.92 12.73 -13.46
N ASP A 129 0.89 12.82 -14.29
CA ASP A 129 -0.29 13.65 -14.04
C ASP A 129 -1.17 12.95 -12.98
N VAL A 130 -1.25 13.54 -11.78
CA VAL A 130 -1.83 12.86 -10.60
C VAL A 130 -3.13 13.52 -10.17
N SER A 131 -4.17 12.70 -10.03
CA SER A 131 -5.41 13.06 -9.33
C SER A 131 -5.57 12.20 -8.08
N MET A 132 -5.85 12.83 -6.94
CA MET A 132 -6.16 12.17 -5.68
C MET A 132 -7.66 12.30 -5.39
N VAL A 133 -8.33 11.18 -5.12
CA VAL A 133 -9.80 11.09 -4.95
C VAL A 133 -10.12 10.49 -3.59
N PHE A 134 -11.00 11.13 -2.81
CA PHE A 134 -11.45 10.60 -1.52
C PHE A 134 -12.81 11.14 -1.06
N PRO A 135 -13.57 10.37 -0.24
CA PRO A 135 -14.92 10.75 0.18
C PRO A 135 -14.96 11.85 1.23
N GLU A 136 -13.89 12.03 2.01
CA GLU A 136 -13.90 12.95 3.14
C GLU A 136 -13.81 14.43 2.70
N PRO A 137 -14.26 15.38 3.54
CA PRO A 137 -14.20 16.81 3.22
C PRO A 137 -12.78 17.38 3.14
N TRP A 138 -11.80 16.70 3.75
CA TRP A 138 -10.38 17.07 3.71
C TRP A 138 -9.45 15.86 3.91
N CYS A 139 -8.17 16.00 3.54
CA CYS A 139 -7.16 14.94 3.67
C CYS A 139 -6.75 14.66 5.14
N MET A 140 -6.29 13.44 5.43
CA MET A 140 -5.95 12.99 6.79
C MET A 140 -7.06 13.26 7.83
N PRO A 141 -8.33 12.90 7.54
CA PRO A 141 -9.51 13.32 8.31
C PRO A 141 -9.53 12.81 9.75
N ARG A 142 -8.75 11.76 10.04
CA ARG A 142 -8.63 11.16 11.39
C ARG A 142 -7.60 11.87 12.28
N LEU A 143 -6.86 12.84 11.75
CA LEU A 143 -5.77 13.51 12.49
C LEU A 143 -5.71 15.02 12.21
N PHE A 144 -5.81 15.44 10.96
CA PHE A 144 -5.71 16.86 10.61
C PHE A 144 -7.01 17.59 10.89
N THR A 145 -6.86 18.82 11.38
CA THR A 145 -7.93 19.82 11.32
C THR A 145 -8.06 20.36 9.91
N ALA A 146 -9.20 20.96 9.57
CA ALA A 146 -9.43 21.55 8.25
C ALA A 146 -8.37 22.60 7.88
N GLY A 147 -7.88 23.40 8.83
CA GLY A 147 -6.83 24.39 8.57
C GLY A 147 -5.48 23.77 8.21
N ILE A 148 -5.09 22.69 8.90
CA ILE A 148 -3.87 21.93 8.56
C ILE A 148 -4.03 21.27 7.19
N ALA A 149 -5.18 20.63 6.96
CA ALA A 149 -5.45 19.97 5.70
C ALA A 149 -5.46 20.96 4.52
N ALA A 150 -6.04 22.15 4.67
CA ALA A 150 -6.02 23.19 3.64
C ALA A 150 -4.60 23.61 3.23
N PHE A 151 -3.67 23.68 4.20
CA PHE A 151 -2.26 23.94 3.88
C PHE A 151 -1.66 22.84 3.00
N TYR A 152 -1.86 21.57 3.36
CA TYR A 152 -1.34 20.45 2.56
C TYR A 152 -2.04 20.32 1.22
N GLU A 153 -3.36 20.44 1.16
CA GLU A 153 -4.12 20.42 -0.10
C GLU A 153 -3.63 21.52 -1.05
N GLY A 154 -3.48 22.75 -0.55
CA GLY A 154 -2.91 23.86 -1.33
C GLY A 154 -1.47 23.59 -1.78
N TYR A 155 -0.64 23.03 -0.90
CA TYR A 155 0.73 22.66 -1.25
C TYR A 155 0.79 21.59 -2.36
N TYR A 156 -0.04 20.56 -2.28
CA TYR A 156 -0.13 19.49 -3.27
C TYR A 156 -0.65 20.01 -4.61
N THR A 157 -1.67 20.86 -4.60
CA THR A 157 -2.18 21.53 -5.81
C THR A 157 -1.11 22.44 -6.45
N ASN A 158 -0.34 23.18 -5.64
CA ASN A 158 0.80 23.97 -6.15
C ASN A 158 1.91 23.12 -6.79
N LYS A 159 2.01 21.83 -6.43
CA LYS A 159 2.90 20.84 -7.08
C LYS A 159 2.25 20.12 -8.27
N GLY A 160 1.02 20.50 -8.62
CA GLY A 160 0.26 19.97 -9.75
C GLY A 160 -0.47 18.66 -9.46
N VAL A 161 -0.80 18.36 -8.19
CA VAL A 161 -1.76 17.30 -7.86
C VAL A 161 -3.17 17.87 -7.93
N ASN A 162 -4.03 17.24 -8.72
CA ASN A 162 -5.46 17.51 -8.70
C ASN A 162 -6.11 16.78 -7.50
N ILE A 163 -6.99 17.45 -6.76
CA ILE A 163 -7.64 16.90 -5.57
C ILE A 163 -9.15 16.92 -5.75
N ILE A 164 -9.77 15.74 -5.70
CA ILE A 164 -11.22 15.54 -5.87
C ILE A 164 -11.77 14.98 -4.54
N LYS A 165 -12.54 15.80 -3.84
CA LYS A 165 -13.07 15.50 -2.50
C LYS A 165 -14.56 15.19 -2.55
N GLY A 166 -15.08 14.57 -1.50
CA GLY A 166 -16.52 14.34 -1.35
C GLY A 166 -17.09 13.29 -2.32
N THR A 167 -16.26 12.42 -2.89
CA THR A 167 -16.70 11.40 -3.85
C THR A 167 -15.88 10.12 -3.74
N VAL A 168 -16.38 9.05 -4.35
CA VAL A 168 -15.77 7.72 -4.42
C VAL A 168 -15.68 7.25 -5.86
N ALA A 169 -14.75 6.33 -6.13
CA ALA A 169 -14.76 5.61 -7.40
C ALA A 169 -15.95 4.64 -7.44
N VAL A 170 -16.80 4.76 -8.45
CA VAL A 170 -17.95 3.87 -8.67
C VAL A 170 -17.67 2.77 -9.69
N GLY A 171 -16.66 2.98 -10.54
CA GLY A 171 -16.20 1.97 -11.48
C GLY A 171 -14.92 2.37 -12.22
N PHE A 172 -14.32 1.39 -12.89
CA PHE A 172 -13.11 1.52 -13.69
C PHE A 172 -13.33 0.92 -15.08
N GLY A 173 -13.14 1.74 -16.12
CA GLY A 173 -13.10 1.25 -17.50
C GLY A 173 -11.80 0.48 -17.78
N SER A 174 -11.84 -0.47 -18.71
CA SER A 174 -10.67 -1.24 -19.13
C SER A 174 -10.55 -1.28 -20.65
N ASN A 175 -9.32 -1.39 -21.16
CA ASN A 175 -9.05 -1.65 -22.59
C ASN A 175 -9.13 -3.16 -22.93
N ASP A 176 -8.93 -3.49 -24.21
CA ASP A 176 -8.97 -4.88 -24.71
C ASP A 176 -7.96 -5.83 -24.02
N ASN A 177 -6.91 -5.29 -23.41
CA ASN A 177 -5.90 -6.05 -22.66
C ASN A 177 -6.27 -6.23 -21.17
N GLY A 178 -7.42 -5.71 -20.75
CA GLY A 178 -7.89 -5.69 -19.36
C GLY A 178 -7.14 -4.70 -18.48
N GLU A 179 -6.46 -3.70 -19.05
CA GLU A 179 -5.81 -2.63 -18.27
C GLU A 179 -6.76 -1.47 -18.03
N VAL A 180 -6.73 -0.91 -16.82
CA VAL A 180 -7.51 0.27 -16.48
C VAL A 180 -7.20 1.43 -17.43
N SER A 181 -8.25 2.06 -17.94
CA SER A 181 -8.15 3.17 -18.89
C SER A 181 -9.13 4.29 -18.52
N SER A 182 -8.78 5.53 -18.90
CA SER A 182 -9.78 6.58 -18.96
C SER A 182 -10.78 6.21 -20.06
N GLN A 183 -12.05 6.06 -19.73
CA GLN A 183 -13.09 5.98 -20.76
C GLN A 183 -12.98 7.23 -21.65
N SER A 184 -13.01 7.02 -22.97
CA SER A 184 -13.15 8.08 -23.96
C SER A 184 -14.55 8.70 -23.89
#